data_AF-A0A971IVH1-F1
#
_entry.id   AF-A0A971IVH1-F1
#
_cell.length_a   1.000
_cell.length_b   1.000
_cell.length_c   1.000
_cell.angle_alpha   90.00
_cell.angle_beta   90.00
_cell.angle_gamma   90.00
#
_symmetry.space_group_name_H-M   'P 1'
#
loop_
_entity.id
_entity.type
_entity.pdbx_description
1 polymer ?
#
loop_
_entity_poly.entity_id
_entity_poly.type
_entity_poly.pdbx_seq_one_letter_code
_entity_poly.pdbx_strand_id
1 'polypeptide(L)'
;MKKILTIVGLACLSLFIVSCEKETEGISHETNYAVFDLQGGNTIFHTLGEPFVDPGYSAKENGQNVDVAFSISSLYNGLNTVDGNTPDVYTISYTAKNSDGYEASTSREVYVFNTGDMVNSIEGLYTSTVVRNGSSGAQYTDMEYIFITKTGDNTYSISCGIGGYYQFGRAYGVDYSAPATVVANSIPSNDFSFEQFSVGTFGGAVDITSLTVDPSSKTIIFTSVWDSGYEFVVTLKQVQI
;
A
#
# COMPACT_ATOMS: atom_id res chain seq x y z
N MET A 1 12.81 30.36 -80.67
CA MET A 1 13.51 29.88 -79.44
C MET A 1 13.19 30.70 -78.19
N LYS A 2 13.29 32.05 -78.21
CA LYS A 2 13.00 32.88 -77.03
C LYS A 2 11.57 32.74 -76.46
N LYS A 3 10.53 32.62 -77.28
CA LYS A 3 9.12 32.50 -76.83
C LYS A 3 8.74 31.14 -76.21
N ILE A 4 9.44 30.06 -76.58
CA ILE A 4 9.23 28.72 -76.00
C ILE A 4 9.88 28.62 -74.62
N LEU A 5 11.05 29.25 -74.44
CA LEU A 5 11.73 29.33 -73.15
C LEU A 5 10.90 30.06 -72.09
N THR A 6 10.14 31.09 -72.49
CA THR A 6 9.26 31.86 -71.58
C THR A 6 8.02 31.07 -71.16
N ILE A 7 7.44 30.26 -72.05
CA ILE A 7 6.26 29.42 -71.75
C ILE A 7 6.64 28.23 -70.85
N VAL A 8 7.80 27.61 -71.09
CA VAL A 8 8.32 26.53 -70.24
C VAL A 8 8.72 27.07 -68.86
N GLY A 9 9.31 28.27 -68.78
CA GLY A 9 9.64 28.92 -67.51
C GLY A 9 8.40 29.27 -66.67
N LEU A 10 7.32 29.72 -67.30
CA LEU A 10 6.06 30.06 -66.62
C LEU A 10 5.26 28.81 -66.21
N ALA A 11 5.29 27.75 -67.01
CA ALA A 11 4.70 26.45 -66.68
C ALA A 11 5.44 25.76 -65.52
N CYS A 12 6.78 25.81 -65.49
CA CYS A 12 7.57 25.31 -64.37
C CYS A 12 7.33 26.12 -63.08
N LEU A 13 7.08 27.43 -63.15
CA LEU A 13 6.79 28.26 -61.97
C LEU A 13 5.40 27.97 -61.38
N SER A 14 4.42 27.57 -62.20
CA SER A 14 3.09 27.15 -61.74
C SER A 14 3.08 25.78 -61.03
N LEU A 15 4.14 24.97 -61.17
CA LEU A 15 4.28 23.66 -60.53
C LEU A 15 4.85 23.74 -59.10
N PHE A 16 5.35 24.89 -58.64
CA PHE A 16 5.94 25.06 -57.30
C PHE A 16 4.99 25.63 -56.25
N ILE A 17 3.75 26.01 -56.61
CA ILE A 17 2.79 26.65 -55.69
C ILE A 17 1.78 25.67 -55.07
N VAL A 18 1.92 24.35 -55.29
CA VAL A 18 0.97 23.34 -54.79
C VAL A 18 1.50 22.57 -53.57
N SER A 19 2.73 22.82 -53.10
CA SER A 19 3.36 22.02 -52.03
C SER A 19 3.23 22.63 -50.62
N CYS A 20 2.06 23.15 -50.26
CA CYS A 20 1.80 23.66 -48.91
C CYS A 20 0.43 23.21 -48.39
N GLU A 21 0.12 21.91 -48.47
CA GLU A 21 -0.89 21.33 -47.58
C GLU A 21 -0.18 21.00 -46.26
N LYS A 22 -0.58 21.68 -45.17
CA LYS A 22 -0.07 21.39 -43.83
C LYS A 22 -0.78 20.17 -43.27
N GLU A 23 -0.40 18.99 -43.77
CA GLU A 23 -0.94 17.70 -43.36
C GLU A 23 -0.61 17.32 -41.89
N THR A 24 0.11 18.17 -41.15
CA THR A 24 0.57 17.91 -39.79
C THR A 24 -0.01 18.84 -38.72
N GLU A 25 -0.83 19.82 -39.10
CA GLU A 25 -1.51 20.67 -38.11
C GLU A 25 -2.66 19.91 -37.43
N GLY A 26 -2.74 19.99 -36.10
CA GLY A 26 -3.86 19.44 -35.33
C GLY A 26 -3.85 17.92 -35.11
N ILE A 27 -2.77 17.22 -35.45
CA ILE A 27 -2.64 15.77 -35.16
C ILE A 27 -2.62 15.51 -33.64
N SER A 28 -2.05 16.43 -32.85
CA SER A 28 -2.02 16.34 -31.39
C SER A 28 -2.85 17.44 -30.77
N HIS A 29 -3.58 17.08 -29.71
CA HIS A 29 -4.31 17.99 -28.85
C HIS A 29 -3.92 17.74 -27.39
N GLU A 30 -4.16 18.73 -26.54
CA GLU A 30 -3.97 18.61 -25.10
C GLU A 30 -5.14 17.83 -24.50
N THR A 31 -4.83 16.86 -23.65
CA THR A 31 -5.82 16.16 -22.83
C THR A 31 -5.65 16.55 -21.37
N ASN A 32 -6.76 16.80 -20.68
CA ASN A 32 -6.75 17.16 -19.26
C ASN A 32 -7.22 15.97 -18.44
N TYR A 33 -6.33 15.37 -17.65
CA TYR A 33 -6.71 14.30 -16.73
C TYR A 33 -7.55 14.85 -15.57
N ALA A 34 -8.41 13.99 -15.01
CA ALA A 34 -9.14 14.32 -13.81
C ALA A 34 -8.19 14.47 -12.61
N VAL A 35 -8.35 15.55 -11.86
CA VAL A 35 -7.60 15.84 -10.63
C VAL A 35 -8.50 15.58 -9.43
N PHE A 36 -8.05 14.73 -8.51
CA PHE A 36 -8.81 14.34 -7.33
C PHE A 36 -8.55 15.23 -6.13
N ASP A 37 -9.58 15.42 -5.32
CA ASP A 37 -9.51 15.99 -3.97
C ASP A 37 -10.17 15.00 -3.00
N LEU A 38 -9.35 14.44 -2.10
CA LEU A 38 -9.75 13.46 -1.08
C LEU A 38 -9.88 14.17 0.28
N GLN A 39 -11.10 14.45 0.71
CA GLN A 39 -11.32 15.06 2.02
C GLN A 39 -10.84 14.09 3.13
N GLY A 40 -10.13 14.58 4.15
CA GLY A 40 -9.54 13.70 5.17
C GLY A 40 -8.28 12.93 4.73
N GLY A 41 -7.77 13.16 3.52
CA GLY A 41 -6.50 12.61 3.05
C GLY A 41 -6.60 11.19 2.47
N ASN A 42 -5.43 10.64 2.18
CA ASN A 42 -5.25 9.31 1.56
C ASN A 42 -4.97 8.19 2.58
N THR A 43 -4.78 8.52 3.87
CA THR A 43 -4.59 7.54 4.94
C THR A 43 -5.53 7.88 6.08
N ILE A 44 -6.33 6.90 6.49
CA ILE A 44 -7.22 6.99 7.65
C ILE A 44 -6.87 5.88 8.61
N PHE A 45 -6.68 6.24 9.88
CA PHE A 45 -6.65 5.28 10.96
C PHE A 45 -8.02 5.24 11.63
N HIS A 46 -8.68 4.09 11.55
CA HIS A 46 -10.06 3.89 11.97
C HIS A 46 -10.10 2.94 13.16
N THR A 47 -10.86 3.31 14.20
CA THR A 47 -10.97 2.51 15.42
C THR A 47 -11.85 1.29 15.17
N LEU A 48 -11.38 0.13 15.60
CA LEU A 48 -12.13 -1.13 15.54
C LEU A 48 -13.48 -1.04 16.28
N GLY A 49 -14.54 -1.55 15.65
CA GLY A 49 -15.91 -1.60 16.17
C GLY A 49 -16.80 -0.45 15.72
N GLU A 50 -16.22 0.64 15.21
CA GLU A 50 -17.00 1.79 14.75
C GLU A 50 -17.38 1.67 13.26
N PRO A 51 -18.58 2.11 12.83
CA PRO A 51 -18.92 2.15 11.42
C PRO A 51 -18.01 3.13 10.66
N PHE A 52 -17.50 2.72 9.51
CA PHE A 52 -16.72 3.60 8.65
C PHE A 52 -17.64 4.46 7.77
N VAL A 53 -17.37 5.76 7.69
CA VAL A 53 -18.00 6.69 6.77
C VAL A 53 -16.90 7.42 6.01
N ASP A 54 -16.97 7.35 4.68
CA ASP A 54 -15.99 8.03 3.83
C ASP A 54 -16.08 9.57 4.04
N PRO A 55 -14.97 10.26 4.36
CA PRO A 55 -15.01 11.72 4.58
C PRO A 55 -15.33 12.53 3.33
N GLY A 56 -15.31 11.92 2.15
CA GLY A 56 -15.63 12.53 0.87
C GLY A 56 -14.49 12.46 -0.13
N TYR A 57 -14.88 12.60 -1.40
CA TYR A 57 -14.00 12.71 -2.55
C TYR A 57 -14.67 13.52 -3.65
N SER A 58 -13.86 14.18 -4.48
CA SER A 58 -14.30 14.78 -5.74
C SER A 58 -13.22 14.69 -6.79
N ALA A 59 -13.58 14.82 -8.06
CA ALA A 59 -12.62 14.95 -9.15
C ALA A 59 -13.05 16.06 -10.10
N LYS A 60 -12.06 16.75 -10.68
CA LYS A 60 -12.28 17.83 -11.65
C LYS A 60 -11.44 17.66 -12.90
N GLU A 61 -12.05 17.89 -14.05
CA GLU A 61 -11.37 18.07 -15.33
C GLU A 61 -11.51 19.54 -15.75
N ASN A 62 -10.38 20.22 -15.97
CA ASN A 62 -10.36 21.64 -16.35
C ASN A 62 -11.25 22.54 -15.45
N GLY A 63 -11.25 22.26 -14.14
CA GLY A 63 -12.05 22.98 -13.15
C GLY A 63 -13.53 22.60 -13.05
N GLN A 64 -14.04 21.74 -13.93
CA GLN A 64 -15.41 21.21 -13.88
C GLN A 64 -15.45 19.86 -13.16
N ASN A 65 -16.50 19.61 -12.38
CA ASN A 65 -16.66 18.33 -11.69
C ASN A 65 -16.89 17.20 -12.72
N VAL A 66 -16.27 16.05 -12.45
CA VAL A 66 -16.49 14.81 -13.20
C VAL A 66 -16.91 13.70 -12.25
N ASP A 67 -17.64 12.73 -12.78
CA ASP A 67 -18.12 11.59 -12.00
C ASP A 67 -16.95 10.70 -11.55
N VAL A 68 -17.05 10.24 -10.30
CA VAL A 68 -16.06 9.35 -9.68
C VAL A 68 -16.72 8.02 -9.36
N ALA A 69 -16.18 6.95 -9.93
CA ALA A 69 -16.46 5.58 -9.50
C ALA A 69 -15.48 5.19 -8.39
N PHE A 70 -15.87 4.25 -7.53
CA PHE A 70 -14.95 3.68 -6.54
C PHE A 70 -15.11 2.17 -6.39
N SER A 71 -14.05 1.54 -5.92
CA SER A 71 -14.03 0.13 -5.51
C SER A 71 -13.24 -0.02 -4.21
N ILE A 72 -13.54 -1.05 -3.44
CA ILE A 72 -12.88 -1.33 -2.16
C ILE A 72 -12.32 -2.75 -2.18
N SER A 73 -11.12 -2.92 -1.63
CA SER A 73 -10.52 -4.23 -1.36
C SER A 73 -9.77 -4.20 -0.03
N SER A 74 -9.96 -5.21 0.81
CA SER A 74 -9.13 -5.44 2.00
C SER A 74 -7.92 -6.30 1.66
N LEU A 75 -6.80 -6.10 2.36
CA LEU A 75 -5.53 -6.76 2.03
C LEU A 75 -5.47 -8.21 2.51
N TYR A 76 -5.97 -8.50 3.72
CA TYR A 76 -5.81 -9.81 4.35
C TYR A 76 -7.07 -10.68 4.29
N ASN A 77 -8.26 -10.06 4.37
CA ASN A 77 -9.53 -10.77 4.51
C ASN A 77 -10.38 -10.86 3.22
N GLY A 78 -9.94 -10.23 2.13
CA GLY A 78 -10.63 -10.29 0.83
C GLY A 78 -12.02 -9.63 0.81
N LEU A 79 -12.25 -8.64 1.69
CA LEU A 79 -13.51 -7.92 1.77
C LEU A 79 -13.60 -6.82 0.71
N ASN A 80 -14.81 -6.51 0.26
CA ASN A 80 -15.10 -5.49 -0.77
C ASN A 80 -15.85 -4.27 -0.23
N THR A 81 -15.87 -4.12 1.09
CA THR A 81 -16.39 -2.97 1.84
C THR A 81 -15.47 -2.73 3.03
N VAL A 82 -15.41 -1.50 3.54
CA VAL A 82 -14.67 -1.22 4.78
C VAL A 82 -15.50 -1.74 5.95
N ASP A 83 -15.11 -2.91 6.48
CA ASP A 83 -15.72 -3.47 7.69
C ASP A 83 -14.98 -2.94 8.92
N GLY A 84 -15.65 -2.04 9.64
CA GLY A 84 -15.14 -1.47 10.88
C GLY A 84 -14.92 -2.48 11.99
N ASN A 85 -15.39 -3.73 11.87
CA ASN A 85 -15.22 -4.78 12.88
C ASN A 85 -14.10 -5.78 12.55
N THR A 86 -13.49 -5.67 11.37
CA THR A 86 -12.44 -6.61 10.93
C THR A 86 -11.13 -5.86 10.78
N PRO A 87 -10.12 -6.13 11.63
CA PRO A 87 -8.81 -5.51 11.50
C PRO A 87 -8.15 -5.87 10.17
N ASP A 88 -7.87 -4.85 9.36
CA ASP A 88 -7.28 -4.98 8.04
C ASP A 88 -6.83 -3.59 7.56
N VAL A 89 -6.18 -3.53 6.40
CA VAL A 89 -6.08 -2.32 5.59
C VAL A 89 -7.01 -2.44 4.40
N TYR A 90 -7.88 -1.46 4.24
CA TYR A 90 -8.83 -1.37 3.14
C TYR A 90 -8.39 -0.29 2.17
N THR A 91 -8.15 -0.66 0.91
CA THR A 91 -7.86 0.28 -0.16
C THR A 91 -9.17 0.66 -0.84
N ILE A 92 -9.53 1.93 -0.78
CA ILE A 92 -10.60 2.54 -1.57
C ILE A 92 -9.94 3.17 -2.80
N SER A 93 -10.19 2.60 -3.98
CA SER A 93 -9.71 3.12 -5.26
C SER A 93 -10.77 4.02 -5.88
N TYR A 94 -10.41 5.23 -6.26
CA TYR A 94 -11.27 6.20 -6.94
C TYR A 94 -10.81 6.35 -8.38
N THR A 95 -11.74 6.27 -9.32
CA THR A 95 -11.45 6.41 -10.75
C THR A 95 -12.42 7.38 -11.39
N ALA A 96 -11.89 8.25 -12.25
CA ALA A 96 -12.66 9.18 -13.06
C ALA A 96 -12.15 9.12 -14.51
N LYS A 97 -13.06 9.34 -15.45
CA LYS A 97 -12.77 9.38 -16.88
C LYS A 97 -12.96 10.79 -17.39
N ASN A 98 -11.96 11.30 -18.10
CA ASN A 98 -12.02 12.63 -18.71
C ASN A 98 -12.82 12.61 -20.02
N SER A 99 -13.06 13.78 -20.63
CA SER A 99 -13.88 13.87 -21.84
C SER A 99 -13.34 13.10 -23.04
N ASP A 100 -12.02 12.87 -23.06
CA ASP A 100 -11.32 12.15 -24.13
C ASP A 100 -11.28 10.63 -23.89
N GLY A 101 -11.84 10.16 -22.77
CA GLY A 101 -11.94 8.76 -22.43
C GLY A 101 -10.75 8.19 -21.65
N TYR A 102 -9.79 9.02 -21.25
CA TYR A 102 -8.65 8.62 -20.43
C TYR A 102 -9.02 8.54 -18.95
N GLU A 103 -8.51 7.51 -18.28
CA GLU A 103 -8.74 7.27 -16.85
C GLU A 103 -7.63 7.89 -16.01
N ALA A 104 -8.02 8.46 -14.88
CA ALA A 104 -7.14 8.81 -13.78
C ALA A 104 -7.66 8.16 -12.50
N SER A 105 -6.75 7.78 -11.61
CA SER A 105 -7.11 7.19 -10.32
C SER A 105 -6.27 7.72 -9.17
N THR A 106 -6.85 7.62 -7.97
CA THR A 106 -6.17 7.82 -6.69
C THR A 106 -6.74 6.81 -5.70
N SER A 107 -6.11 6.66 -4.53
CA SER A 107 -6.59 5.75 -3.51
C SER A 107 -6.49 6.32 -2.10
N ARG A 108 -7.34 5.77 -1.23
CA ARG A 108 -7.28 5.95 0.22
C ARG A 108 -7.09 4.61 0.89
N GLU A 109 -6.16 4.54 1.84
CA GLU A 109 -6.00 3.40 2.74
C GLU A 109 -6.69 3.69 4.06
N VAL A 110 -7.53 2.75 4.51
CA VAL A 110 -8.20 2.79 5.80
C VAL A 110 -7.68 1.63 6.64
N TYR A 111 -6.91 1.95 7.67
CA TYR A 111 -6.37 0.99 8.63
C TYR A 111 -7.39 0.82 9.76
N VAL A 112 -8.07 -0.31 9.81
CA VAL A 112 -9.00 -0.64 10.89
C VAL A 112 -8.26 -1.48 11.92
N PHE A 113 -8.16 -1.01 13.17
CA PHE A 113 -7.45 -1.74 14.22
C PHE A 113 -7.83 -1.26 15.62
N ASN A 114 -7.44 -2.04 16.62
CA ASN A 114 -7.53 -1.68 18.03
C ASN A 114 -6.13 -1.37 18.58
N THR A 115 -6.02 -0.52 19.60
CA THR A 115 -4.73 -0.16 20.23
C THR A 115 -4.71 -0.61 21.68
N GLY A 116 -3.89 -1.62 21.98
CA GLY A 116 -3.64 -2.10 23.33
C GLY A 116 -2.67 -1.21 24.12
N ASP A 117 -2.69 -1.32 25.44
CA ASP A 117 -1.83 -0.55 26.35
C ASP A 117 -0.43 -1.15 26.53
N MET A 118 -0.16 -2.31 25.91
CA MET A 118 1.04 -3.15 26.05
C MET A 118 1.26 -3.77 27.44
N VAL A 119 0.30 -3.62 28.34
CA VAL A 119 0.34 -4.23 29.68
C VAL A 119 -0.68 -5.35 29.76
N ASN A 120 -1.88 -5.11 29.27
CA ASN A 120 -3.01 -6.02 29.26
C ASN A 120 -3.38 -6.51 27.85
N SER A 121 -3.04 -5.74 26.81
CA SER A 121 -3.19 -6.16 25.41
C SER A 121 -2.04 -5.65 24.55
N ILE A 122 -1.58 -6.49 23.62
CA ILE A 122 -0.59 -6.15 22.58
C ILE A 122 -1.25 -5.84 21.23
N GLU A 123 -2.58 -5.72 21.17
CA GLU A 123 -3.26 -5.27 19.95
C GLU A 123 -2.68 -3.95 19.45
N GLY A 124 -2.60 -3.78 18.14
CA GLY A 124 -2.09 -2.55 17.59
C GLY A 124 -1.74 -2.62 16.12
N LEU A 125 -1.52 -1.43 15.60
CA LEU A 125 -0.79 -1.19 14.37
C LEU A 125 0.63 -0.81 14.72
N TYR A 126 1.61 -1.38 14.02
CA TYR A 126 3.02 -1.23 14.34
C TYR A 126 3.85 -0.93 13.10
N THR A 127 4.76 0.05 13.20
CA THR A 127 5.85 0.13 12.23
C THR A 127 6.87 -0.96 12.53
N SER A 128 7.59 -1.42 11.51
CA SER A 128 8.52 -2.55 11.63
C SER A 128 9.93 -2.19 11.16
N THR A 129 10.91 -2.52 11.99
CA THR A 129 12.34 -2.49 11.66
C THR A 129 12.90 -3.90 11.74
N VAL A 130 13.64 -4.35 10.73
CA VAL A 130 14.14 -5.72 10.64
C VAL A 130 15.64 -5.75 10.44
N VAL A 131 16.32 -6.45 11.36
CA VAL A 131 17.73 -6.85 11.23
C VAL A 131 17.76 -8.34 10.88
N ARG A 132 18.37 -8.68 9.74
CA ARG A 132 18.51 -10.08 9.31
C ARG A 132 19.94 -10.59 9.50
N ASN A 133 20.07 -11.80 10.04
CA ASN A 133 21.32 -12.54 10.23
C ASN A 133 22.42 -11.75 10.96
N GLY A 134 22.06 -11.03 12.04
CA GLY A 134 23.02 -10.28 12.84
C GLY A 134 23.77 -9.16 12.10
N SER A 135 23.19 -8.64 11.01
CA SER A 135 23.71 -7.47 10.31
C SER A 135 23.96 -6.29 11.26
N SER A 136 25.01 -5.51 11.04
CA SER A 136 25.38 -4.36 11.88
C SER A 136 24.36 -3.23 11.87
N GLY A 137 23.45 -3.24 10.89
CA GLY A 137 22.31 -2.34 10.79
C GLY A 137 21.08 -3.04 10.22
N ALA A 138 19.92 -2.45 10.47
CA ALA A 138 18.66 -2.90 9.91
C ALA A 138 18.67 -2.76 8.38
N GLN A 139 18.20 -3.79 7.70
CA GLN A 139 18.05 -3.79 6.25
C GLN A 139 16.84 -2.95 5.83
N TYR A 140 15.81 -2.93 6.68
CA TYR A 140 14.62 -2.10 6.51
C TYR A 140 14.21 -1.53 7.87
N THR A 141 13.82 -0.26 7.86
CA THR A 141 13.43 0.51 9.05
C THR A 141 12.07 1.15 8.81
N ASP A 142 11.27 1.28 9.86
CA ASP A 142 10.00 2.01 9.86
C ASP A 142 9.03 1.62 8.73
N MET A 143 8.95 0.32 8.38
CA MET A 143 8.00 -0.19 7.40
C MET A 143 6.57 -0.18 7.94
N GLU A 144 5.61 0.16 7.08
CA GLU A 144 4.17 0.18 7.35
C GLU A 144 3.48 -1.09 6.82
N TYR A 145 2.51 -1.71 7.49
CA TYR A 145 2.36 -1.83 8.93
C TYR A 145 2.20 -3.31 9.28
N ILE A 146 2.63 -3.68 10.49
CA ILE A 146 2.34 -4.98 11.08
C ILE A 146 1.13 -4.83 11.99
N PHE A 147 0.12 -5.67 11.77
CA PHE A 147 -1.05 -5.76 12.64
C PHE A 147 -0.79 -6.83 13.70
N ILE A 148 -1.12 -6.51 14.94
CA ILE A 148 -1.35 -7.51 15.99
C ILE A 148 -2.82 -7.43 16.38
N THR A 149 -3.54 -8.52 16.16
CA THR A 149 -4.98 -8.62 16.37
C THR A 149 -5.28 -9.69 17.40
N LYS A 150 -6.14 -9.39 18.37
CA LYS A 150 -6.60 -10.39 19.34
C LYS A 150 -7.59 -11.36 18.69
N THR A 151 -7.31 -12.65 18.76
CA THR A 151 -8.11 -13.72 18.14
C THR A 151 -8.74 -14.68 19.17
N GLY A 152 -8.33 -14.59 20.43
CA GLY A 152 -8.90 -15.32 21.56
C GLY A 152 -8.60 -14.61 22.88
N ASP A 153 -8.89 -15.24 24.02
CA ASP A 153 -8.76 -14.60 25.34
C ASP A 153 -7.34 -14.06 25.63
N ASN A 154 -6.32 -14.85 25.28
CA ASN A 154 -4.91 -14.49 25.38
C ASN A 154 -4.10 -14.81 24.11
N THR A 155 -4.78 -15.06 23.00
CA THR A 155 -4.16 -15.40 21.71
C THR A 155 -4.26 -14.21 20.75
N TYR A 156 -3.16 -13.94 20.04
CA TYR A 156 -3.06 -12.87 19.06
C TYR A 156 -2.48 -13.40 17.74
N SER A 157 -2.94 -12.82 16.63
CA SER A 157 -2.37 -12.99 15.30
C SER A 157 -1.45 -11.82 14.99
N ILE A 158 -0.25 -12.09 14.46
CA ILE A 158 0.69 -11.12 13.91
C ILE A 158 0.64 -11.24 12.38
N SER A 159 0.36 -10.15 11.66
CA SER A 159 0.19 -10.22 10.19
C SER A 159 1.46 -10.70 9.45
N CYS A 160 2.64 -10.50 10.04
CA CYS A 160 3.88 -11.07 9.52
C CYS A 160 4.93 -11.26 10.63
N GLY A 161 5.12 -12.50 11.07
CA GLY A 161 6.12 -12.95 12.03
C GLY A 161 7.57 -12.88 11.54
N ILE A 162 7.87 -12.31 10.38
CA ILE A 162 9.23 -11.89 9.97
C ILE A 162 9.31 -10.37 9.77
N GLY A 163 8.38 -9.62 10.37
CA GLY A 163 8.38 -8.16 10.39
C GLY A 163 8.14 -7.52 9.03
N GLY A 164 7.51 -8.24 8.08
CA GLY A 164 7.22 -7.70 6.75
C GLY A 164 8.44 -7.63 5.82
N TYR A 165 9.53 -8.37 6.13
CA TYR A 165 10.77 -8.32 5.36
C TYR A 165 10.56 -8.53 3.85
N TYR A 166 9.77 -9.54 3.45
CA TYR A 166 9.49 -9.79 2.03
C TYR A 166 8.29 -8.97 1.51
N GLN A 167 7.20 -8.92 2.28
CA GLN A 167 5.99 -8.20 1.90
C GLN A 167 6.29 -6.72 1.59
N PHE A 168 6.88 -6.00 2.53
CA PHE A 168 7.15 -4.57 2.43
C PHE A 168 8.60 -4.30 2.01
N GLY A 169 9.57 -4.87 2.73
CA GLY A 169 10.99 -4.57 2.50
C GLY A 169 11.48 -4.94 1.09
N ARG A 170 11.09 -6.12 0.60
CA ARG A 170 11.37 -6.52 -0.80
C ARG A 170 10.26 -6.15 -1.78
N ALA A 171 9.15 -5.59 -1.30
CA ALA A 171 7.96 -5.28 -2.09
C ALA A 171 7.43 -6.49 -2.89
N TYR A 172 7.51 -7.70 -2.33
CA TYR A 172 6.97 -8.90 -2.99
C TYR A 172 5.46 -9.06 -2.81
N GLY A 173 4.84 -8.26 -1.93
CA GLY A 173 3.40 -8.29 -1.69
C GLY A 173 2.96 -9.28 -0.62
N VAL A 174 1.66 -9.29 -0.33
CA VAL A 174 1.04 -10.00 0.80
C VAL A 174 1.22 -11.51 0.74
N ASP A 175 1.38 -12.09 -0.45
CA ASP A 175 1.65 -13.51 -0.67
C ASP A 175 3.00 -13.98 -0.09
N TYR A 176 3.85 -13.04 0.31
CA TYR A 176 5.14 -13.29 0.96
C TYR A 176 5.17 -12.79 2.42
N SER A 177 4.00 -12.49 2.99
CA SER A 177 3.84 -12.37 4.43
C SER A 177 4.03 -13.72 5.12
N ALA A 178 4.22 -13.70 6.44
CA ALA A 178 4.39 -14.90 7.24
C ALA A 178 3.50 -14.79 8.50
N PRO A 179 2.18 -14.92 8.39
CA PRO A 179 1.27 -14.75 9.52
C PRO A 179 1.65 -15.71 10.66
N ALA A 180 1.66 -15.20 11.90
CA ALA A 180 2.09 -15.96 13.07
C ALA A 180 1.07 -15.85 14.21
N THR A 181 0.96 -16.90 15.02
CA THR A 181 0.13 -16.92 16.23
C THR A 181 1.03 -16.79 17.46
N VAL A 182 0.64 -15.93 18.40
CA VAL A 182 1.26 -15.80 19.72
C VAL A 182 0.22 -15.97 20.82
N VAL A 183 0.57 -16.75 21.85
CA VAL A 183 -0.18 -16.87 23.09
C VAL A 183 0.55 -16.07 24.16
N ALA A 184 -0.11 -15.07 24.72
CA ALA A 184 0.41 -14.27 25.82
C ALA A 184 0.04 -14.91 27.16
N ASN A 185 0.95 -15.72 27.72
CA ASN A 185 0.74 -16.33 29.04
C ASN A 185 0.72 -15.24 30.12
N SER A 186 1.63 -14.26 30.01
CA SER A 186 1.66 -13.07 30.87
C SER A 186 2.48 -11.95 30.22
N ILE A 187 1.80 -10.97 29.62
CA ILE A 187 2.42 -9.77 29.03
C ILE A 187 3.33 -9.03 30.03
N PRO A 188 2.91 -8.75 31.30
CA PRO A 188 3.76 -8.01 32.25
C PRO A 188 5.08 -8.73 32.61
N SER A 189 5.12 -10.05 32.45
CA SER A 189 6.29 -10.89 32.75
C SER A 189 7.07 -11.29 31.49
N ASN A 190 6.66 -10.79 30.32
CA ASN A 190 7.20 -11.19 29.01
C ASN A 190 7.17 -12.71 28.77
N ASP A 191 6.11 -13.38 29.23
CA ASP A 191 5.90 -14.80 29.04
C ASP A 191 4.94 -15.05 27.87
N PHE A 192 5.48 -15.64 26.80
CA PHE A 192 4.79 -15.88 25.54
C PHE A 192 5.10 -17.29 25.02
N SER A 193 4.13 -17.86 24.30
CA SER A 193 4.30 -19.11 23.55
C SER A 193 3.91 -18.89 22.10
N PHE A 194 4.51 -19.66 21.20
CA PHE A 194 4.41 -19.44 19.76
C PHE A 194 4.06 -20.73 19.05
N GLU A 195 3.32 -20.61 17.96
CA GLU A 195 3.09 -21.70 17.02
C GLU A 195 4.07 -21.54 15.85
N GLN A 196 4.55 -22.66 15.32
CA GLN A 196 5.35 -22.66 14.09
C GLN A 196 4.48 -22.17 12.92
N PHE A 197 5.06 -21.34 12.06
CA PHE A 197 4.40 -20.80 10.87
C PHE A 197 5.33 -20.89 9.65
N SER A 198 4.88 -20.38 8.50
CA SER A 198 5.64 -20.43 7.25
C SER A 198 5.64 -19.10 6.52
N VAL A 199 6.66 -18.85 5.70
CA VAL A 199 6.72 -17.67 4.83
C VAL A 199 5.91 -17.93 3.56
N GLY A 200 4.71 -17.35 3.43
CA GLY A 200 3.71 -17.54 2.37
C GLY A 200 4.15 -18.39 1.17
N THR A 201 4.46 -17.75 0.05
CA THR A 201 4.83 -18.45 -1.21
C THR A 201 6.14 -19.25 -1.12
N PHE A 202 7.06 -18.92 -0.21
CA PHE A 202 8.33 -19.65 -0.09
C PHE A 202 8.22 -20.93 0.74
N GLY A 203 7.25 -21.04 1.64
CA GLY A 203 7.13 -22.13 2.60
C GLY A 203 8.26 -22.13 3.66
N GLY A 204 8.57 -23.33 4.15
CA GLY A 204 9.56 -23.56 5.22
C GLY A 204 9.02 -23.22 6.62
N ALA A 205 9.61 -23.84 7.63
CA ALA A 205 9.24 -23.68 9.04
C ALA A 205 9.94 -22.47 9.66
N VAL A 206 9.16 -21.58 10.27
CA VAL A 206 9.64 -20.42 11.03
C VAL A 206 9.15 -20.53 12.47
N ASP A 207 10.07 -20.36 13.41
CA ASP A 207 9.78 -20.34 14.84
C ASP A 207 10.15 -18.95 15.40
N ILE A 208 9.23 -18.31 16.13
CA ILE A 208 9.60 -17.19 17.01
C ILE A 208 10.27 -17.80 18.25
N THR A 209 11.51 -17.38 18.53
CA THR A 209 12.33 -17.92 19.62
C THR A 209 12.36 -17.03 20.85
N SER A 210 12.01 -15.75 20.70
CA SER A 210 11.87 -14.80 21.80
C SER A 210 10.93 -13.67 21.40
N LEU A 211 10.18 -13.14 22.36
CA LEU A 211 9.39 -11.93 22.22
C LEU A 211 9.45 -11.16 23.54
N THR A 212 9.66 -9.86 23.45
CA THR A 212 9.66 -8.93 24.57
C THR A 212 8.80 -7.72 24.22
N VAL A 213 8.06 -7.24 25.19
CA VAL A 213 7.17 -6.08 25.15
C VAL A 213 7.69 -5.08 26.16
N ASP A 214 7.89 -3.84 25.71
CA ASP A 214 8.22 -2.71 26.56
C ASP A 214 7.16 -1.61 26.41
N PRO A 215 6.24 -1.50 27.39
CA PRO A 215 5.19 -0.48 27.38
C PRO A 215 5.72 0.96 27.42
N SER A 216 6.93 1.17 27.94
CA SER A 216 7.51 2.50 28.12
C SER A 216 8.05 3.07 26.80
N SER A 217 8.74 2.24 26.02
CA SER A 217 9.22 2.60 24.68
C SER A 217 8.18 2.38 23.59
N LYS A 218 7.04 1.75 23.92
CA LYS A 218 5.99 1.35 22.99
C LYS A 218 6.51 0.38 21.93
N THR A 219 7.34 -0.58 22.34
CA THR A 219 7.98 -1.53 21.43
C THR A 219 7.68 -2.97 21.76
N ILE A 220 7.69 -3.79 20.71
CA ILE A 220 7.75 -5.24 20.79
C ILE A 220 8.97 -5.68 19.99
N ILE A 221 9.86 -6.46 20.59
CA ILE A 221 11.02 -7.02 19.91
C ILE A 221 10.89 -8.54 19.93
N PHE A 222 10.94 -9.17 18.76
CA PHE A 222 10.96 -10.62 18.66
C PHE A 222 11.98 -11.10 17.63
N THR A 223 12.44 -12.34 17.83
CA THR A 223 13.38 -13.02 16.93
C THR A 223 12.70 -14.22 16.30
N SER A 224 12.73 -14.28 14.97
CA SER A 224 12.20 -15.41 14.20
C SER A 224 13.32 -16.13 13.46
N VAL A 225 13.38 -17.45 13.61
CA VAL A 225 14.37 -18.31 12.96
C VAL A 225 13.66 -19.16 11.91
N TRP A 226 14.10 -19.04 10.67
CA TRP A 226 13.61 -19.79 9.53
C TRP A 226 14.55 -20.95 9.21
N ASP A 227 14.00 -22.15 9.04
CA ASP A 227 14.71 -23.38 8.64
C ASP A 227 15.55 -23.25 7.35
N SER A 228 15.28 -22.22 6.55
CA SER A 228 16.06 -21.81 5.37
C SER A 228 17.39 -21.11 5.70
N GLY A 229 17.78 -21.06 6.98
CA GLY A 229 19.06 -20.51 7.44
C GLY A 229 19.04 -18.99 7.68
N TYR A 230 17.87 -18.43 7.98
CA TYR A 230 17.71 -16.99 8.22
C TYR A 230 17.17 -16.70 9.60
N GLU A 231 17.70 -15.66 10.23
CA GLU A 231 17.20 -15.10 11.48
C GLU A 231 16.74 -13.66 11.22
N PHE A 232 15.58 -13.30 11.75
CA PHE A 232 15.00 -11.97 11.67
C PHE A 232 14.78 -11.45 13.09
N VAL A 233 15.54 -10.45 13.49
CA VAL A 233 15.25 -9.65 14.69
C VAL A 233 14.36 -8.50 14.26
N VAL A 234 13.12 -8.52 14.73
CA VAL A 234 12.08 -7.56 14.39
C VAL A 234 11.84 -6.65 15.58
N THR A 235 11.91 -5.36 15.35
CA THR A 235 11.48 -4.33 16.29
C THR A 235 10.21 -3.68 15.75
N LEU A 236 9.11 -3.91 16.45
CA LEU A 236 7.83 -3.26 16.21
C LEU A 236 7.70 -2.04 17.12
N LYS A 237 7.23 -0.93 16.58
CA LYS A 237 6.89 0.28 17.34
C LYS A 237 5.43 0.63 17.15
N GLN A 238 4.67 0.73 18.23
CA GLN A 238 3.24 0.98 18.16
C GLN A 238 2.95 2.36 17.56
N VAL A 239 2.04 2.41 16.61
CA VAL A 239 1.51 3.66 16.08
C VAL A 239 0.65 4.31 17.16
N GLN A 240 0.82 5.62 17.37
CA GLN A 240 0.05 6.41 18.33
C GLN A 240 -0.69 7.49 17.55
N ILE A 241 -2.00 7.61 17.75
CA ILE A 241 -2.89 8.52 17.01
C ILE A 241 -3.72 9.31 18.03
#